data_AF-A0A6C7D224-F1
#
_entry.id   AF-A0A6C7D224-F1
#
_cell.length_a   1.000
_cell.length_b   1.000
_cell.length_c   1.000
_cell.angle_alpha   90.00
_cell.angle_beta   90.00
_cell.angle_gamma   90.00
#
_symmetry.space_group_name_H-M   'P 1'
#
loop_
_entity.id
_entity.type
_entity.pdbx_description
1 polymer ?
#
loop_
_entity_poly.entity_id
_entity_poly.type
_entity_poly.pdbx_seq_one_letter_code
_entity_poly.pdbx_strand_id
1 'polypeptide(L)'
;MTLTEKSGHLAWCALVALALARQNGDVLSPAQENLFLTRWLATALKQRRFSRDVTPYIEWLLKQGRQMGVSAKLASKLNYLWRSCTGELSEQNDLFRLTYALETAKDMHWNYRLLSDREWSGRNAVALSAGVNGIYLSRANLDVAFDDSGRQINPLTARLTGNVEGVMKLFNRCGWQAEPESGASLPHQYSLMARQGVPGKGD
;
A
#
# COMPACT_ATOMS: atom_id res chain seq x y z
N MET A 1 -11.16 16.80 9.36
CA MET A 1 -10.72 15.66 8.53
C MET A 1 -9.21 15.58 8.52
N THR A 2 -8.66 14.40 8.79
CA THR A 2 -7.24 14.06 8.61
C THR A 2 -6.86 14.10 7.13
N LEU A 3 -5.57 14.16 6.80
CA LEU A 3 -5.12 14.14 5.39
C LEU A 3 -5.58 12.86 4.68
N THR A 4 -5.62 11.74 5.40
CA THR A 4 -6.10 10.44 4.93
C THR A 4 -7.59 10.50 4.59
N GLU A 5 -8.43 11.03 5.48
CA GLU A 5 -9.87 11.21 5.22
C GLU A 5 -10.13 12.15 4.03
N LYS A 6 -9.37 13.25 3.91
CA LYS A 6 -9.49 14.20 2.78
C LYS A 6 -9.11 13.53 1.46
N SER A 7 -8.06 12.71 1.47
CA SER A 7 -7.58 11.98 0.29
C SER A 7 -8.56 10.87 -0.10
N GLY A 8 -9.13 10.17 0.88
CA GLY A 8 -10.20 9.21 0.67
C GLY A 8 -11.43 9.85 0.04
N HIS A 9 -11.91 10.96 0.59
CA HIS A 9 -13.06 11.68 0.03
C HIS A 9 -12.84 12.10 -1.43
N LEU A 10 -11.65 12.64 -1.77
CA LEU A 10 -11.28 12.93 -3.16
C LEU A 10 -11.35 11.69 -4.05
N ALA A 11 -10.78 10.57 -3.58
CA ALA A 11 -10.74 9.32 -4.32
C ALA A 11 -12.15 8.78 -4.60
N TRP A 12 -13.02 8.78 -3.60
CA TRP A 12 -14.43 8.40 -3.77
C TRP A 12 -15.17 9.26 -4.76
N CYS A 13 -15.09 10.58 -4.62
CA CYS A 13 -15.77 11.49 -5.55
C CYS A 13 -15.32 11.24 -7.00
N ALA A 14 -14.03 10.99 -7.23
CA ALA A 14 -13.52 10.68 -8.56
C ALA A 14 -14.01 9.33 -9.09
N LEU A 15 -14.03 8.30 -8.25
CA LEU A 15 -14.50 6.95 -8.61
C LEU A 15 -16.00 6.90 -8.87
N VAL A 16 -16.81 7.58 -8.06
CA VAL A 16 -18.26 7.71 -8.27
C VAL A 16 -18.53 8.47 -9.57
N ALA A 17 -17.84 9.58 -9.83
CA ALA A 17 -17.99 10.32 -11.09
C ALA A 17 -17.64 9.44 -12.31
N LEU A 18 -16.59 8.63 -12.22
CA LEU A 18 -16.21 7.69 -13.27
C LEU A 18 -17.26 6.59 -13.45
N ALA A 19 -17.81 6.04 -12.36
CA ALA A 19 -18.85 5.02 -12.43
C ALA A 19 -20.13 5.55 -13.11
N LEU A 20 -20.53 6.78 -12.79
CA LEU A 20 -21.68 7.43 -13.44
C LEU A 20 -21.42 7.66 -14.93
N ALA A 21 -20.23 8.10 -15.32
CA ALA A 21 -19.86 8.27 -16.73
C ALA A 21 -19.85 6.94 -17.51
N ARG A 22 -19.46 5.83 -16.86
CA ARG A 22 -19.56 4.49 -17.45
C ARG A 22 -21.01 4.06 -17.63
N GLN A 23 -21.87 4.30 -16.63
CA GLN A 23 -23.31 3.99 -16.72
C GLN A 23 -24.01 4.77 -17.83
N ASN A 24 -23.61 6.02 -18.07
CA ASN A 24 -24.13 6.85 -19.15
C ASN A 24 -23.58 6.48 -20.54
N GLY A 25 -22.62 5.56 -20.62
CA GLY A 25 -21.97 5.17 -21.88
C GLY A 25 -20.90 6.17 -22.39
N ASP A 26 -20.57 7.21 -21.60
CA ASP A 26 -19.56 8.21 -21.96
C ASP A 26 -18.12 7.65 -21.91
N VAL A 27 -17.91 6.60 -21.11
CA VAL A 27 -16.61 5.95 -20.91
C VAL A 27 -16.75 4.45 -21.10
N LEU A 28 -16.21 3.93 -22.21
CA LEU A 28 -16.28 2.53 -22.60
C LEU A 28 -14.90 1.86 -22.71
N SER A 29 -13.82 2.64 -22.61
CA SER A 29 -12.45 2.16 -22.78
C SER A 29 -11.48 2.74 -21.73
N PRO A 30 -10.36 2.04 -21.45
CA PRO A 30 -9.32 2.54 -20.55
C PRO A 30 -8.74 3.92 -20.95
N ALA A 31 -8.73 4.24 -22.25
CA ALA A 31 -8.30 5.54 -22.75
C ALA A 31 -9.28 6.65 -22.41
N GLN A 32 -10.58 6.41 -22.60
CA GLN A 32 -11.63 7.35 -22.21
C GLN A 32 -11.67 7.56 -20.71
N GLU A 33 -11.41 6.52 -19.93
CA GLU A 33 -11.33 6.60 -18.47
C GLU A 33 -10.20 7.51 -17.99
N ASN A 34 -8.99 7.34 -18.53
CA ASN A 34 -7.87 8.23 -18.19
C ASN A 34 -8.14 9.68 -18.60
N LEU A 35 -8.73 9.88 -19.79
CA LEU A 35 -9.11 11.21 -20.27
C LEU A 35 -10.17 11.85 -19.38
N PHE A 36 -11.21 11.10 -19.01
CA PHE A 36 -12.27 11.53 -18.12
C PHE A 36 -11.71 11.96 -16.77
N LEU A 37 -10.93 11.10 -16.11
CA LEU A 37 -10.35 11.40 -14.80
C LEU A 37 -9.40 12.59 -14.85
N THR A 38 -8.59 12.73 -15.90
CA THR A 38 -7.72 13.89 -16.09
C THR A 38 -8.51 15.19 -16.20
N ARG A 39 -9.61 15.20 -16.96
CA ARG A 39 -10.49 16.37 -17.10
C ARG A 39 -11.24 16.67 -15.80
N TRP A 40 -11.72 15.64 -15.12
CA TRP A 40 -12.41 15.76 -13.85
C TRP A 40 -11.50 16.36 -12.78
N LEU A 41 -10.27 15.85 -12.63
CA LEU A 41 -9.26 16.36 -11.69
C LEU A 41 -8.88 17.81 -11.99
N ALA A 42 -8.71 18.17 -13.27
CA ALA A 42 -8.40 19.54 -13.66
C ALA A 42 -9.55 20.49 -13.32
N THR A 43 -10.79 20.05 -13.49
CA THR A 43 -11.99 20.81 -13.13
C THR A 43 -12.10 20.96 -11.62
N ALA A 44 -11.89 19.88 -10.87
CA ALA A 44 -11.91 19.89 -9.42
C ALA A 44 -10.86 20.85 -8.83
N LEU A 45 -9.66 20.87 -9.41
CA LEU A 45 -8.58 21.79 -9.03
C LEU A 45 -8.95 23.24 -9.35
N LYS A 46 -9.41 23.52 -10.58
CA LYS A 46 -9.82 24.87 -11.01
C LYS A 46 -10.93 25.44 -10.13
N GLN A 47 -11.89 24.60 -9.75
CA GLN A 47 -13.03 24.98 -8.92
C GLN A 47 -12.74 24.92 -7.42
N ARG A 48 -11.52 24.53 -7.01
CA ARG A 48 -11.12 24.38 -5.60
C ARG A 48 -12.11 23.54 -4.78
N ARG A 49 -12.61 22.44 -5.37
CA ARG A 49 -13.63 21.57 -4.76
C ARG A 49 -13.16 20.82 -3.51
N PHE A 50 -11.85 20.74 -3.30
CA PHE A 50 -11.22 20.00 -2.21
C PHE A 50 -10.31 20.91 -1.38
N SER A 51 -9.97 20.45 -0.17
CA SER A 51 -9.04 21.14 0.73
C SER A 51 -7.68 21.39 0.06
N ARG A 52 -7.00 22.48 0.46
CA ARG A 52 -5.66 22.81 -0.03
C ARG A 52 -4.63 21.71 0.28
N ASP A 53 -4.85 20.93 1.33
CA ASP A 53 -3.93 19.87 1.75
C ASP A 53 -3.84 18.72 0.72
N VAL A 54 -4.88 18.50 -0.09
CA VAL A 54 -4.88 17.48 -1.16
C VAL A 54 -4.53 18.06 -2.53
N THR A 55 -4.31 19.37 -2.64
CA THR A 55 -3.93 20.02 -3.89
C THR A 55 -2.65 19.44 -4.51
N PRO A 56 -1.55 19.22 -3.76
CA PRO A 56 -0.33 18.63 -4.32
C PRO A 56 -0.58 17.23 -4.92
N TYR A 57 -1.48 16.47 -4.30
CA TYR A 57 -1.84 15.13 -4.78
C TYR A 57 -2.67 15.17 -6.07
N ILE A 58 -3.62 16.10 -6.18
CA ILE A 58 -4.40 16.32 -7.42
C ILE A 58 -3.46 16.75 -8.56
N GLU A 59 -2.51 17.65 -8.30
CA GLU A 59 -1.51 18.09 -9.28
C GLU A 59 -0.61 16.94 -9.73
N TRP A 60 -0.18 16.09 -8.79
CA TRP A 60 0.60 14.89 -9.11
C TRP A 60 -0.19 13.91 -9.99
N LEU A 61 -1.45 13.61 -9.66
CA LEU A 61 -2.31 12.76 -10.48
C LEU A 61 -2.51 13.33 -11.90
N LEU A 62 -2.69 14.64 -12.02
CA LEU A 62 -2.82 15.32 -13.32
C LEU A 62 -1.55 15.19 -14.16
N LYS A 63 -0.38 15.37 -13.54
CA LYS A 63 0.90 15.19 -14.23
C LYS A 63 1.04 13.76 -14.76
N GLN A 64 0.70 12.77 -13.95
CA GLN A 64 0.74 11.35 -14.34
C GLN A 64 -0.23 11.03 -15.49
N GLY A 65 -1.49 11.47 -15.38
CA GLY A 65 -2.52 11.26 -16.41
C GLY A 65 -2.15 11.86 -17.78
N ARG A 66 -1.51 13.03 -17.78
CA ARG A 66 -1.06 13.72 -18.99
C ARG A 66 0.19 13.10 -19.61
N GLN A 67 1.15 12.67 -18.80
CA GLN A 67 2.42 12.14 -19.30
C GLN A 67 2.34 10.69 -19.75
N MET A 68 1.55 9.86 -19.05
CA MET A 68 1.54 8.40 -19.26
C MET A 68 0.25 7.89 -19.92
N GLY A 69 -0.75 8.75 -20.13
CA GLY A 69 -2.01 8.33 -20.75
C GLY A 69 -2.65 7.15 -20.02
N VAL A 70 -3.08 6.12 -20.76
CA VAL A 70 -3.66 4.89 -20.19
C VAL A 70 -2.73 4.21 -19.19
N SER A 71 -1.42 4.27 -19.42
CA SER A 71 -0.40 3.69 -18.54
C SER A 71 -0.30 4.39 -17.18
N ALA A 72 -0.92 5.57 -17.02
CA ALA A 72 -1.01 6.26 -15.73
C ALA A 72 -1.85 5.49 -14.70
N LYS A 73 -2.76 4.62 -15.16
CA LYS A 73 -3.68 3.80 -14.34
C LYS A 73 -4.39 4.61 -13.25
N LEU A 74 -4.90 5.80 -13.60
CA LEU A 74 -5.45 6.75 -12.63
C LEU A 74 -6.58 6.16 -11.77
N ALA A 75 -7.51 5.40 -12.37
CA ALA A 75 -8.58 4.78 -11.59
C ALA A 75 -8.05 3.74 -10.61
N SER A 76 -7.02 2.96 -10.99
CA SER A 76 -6.39 2.01 -10.06
C SER A 76 -5.73 2.73 -8.90
N LYS A 77 -5.04 3.86 -9.15
CA LYS A 77 -4.44 4.69 -8.09
C LYS A 77 -5.51 5.30 -7.17
N LEU A 78 -6.61 5.80 -7.73
CA LEU A 78 -7.74 6.32 -6.97
C LEU A 78 -8.46 5.21 -6.18
N ASN A 79 -8.67 4.03 -6.76
CA ASN A 79 -9.27 2.88 -6.08
C ASN A 79 -8.40 2.39 -4.93
N TYR A 80 -7.08 2.32 -5.15
CA TYR A 80 -6.12 2.02 -4.09
C TYR A 80 -6.20 3.04 -2.95
N LEU A 81 -6.19 4.34 -3.28
CA LEU A 81 -6.29 5.40 -2.29
C LEU A 81 -7.63 5.38 -1.53
N TRP A 82 -8.73 5.13 -2.23
CA TRP A 82 -10.04 5.03 -1.60
C TRP A 82 -10.06 3.88 -0.60
N ARG A 83 -9.61 2.69 -1.01
CA ARG A 83 -9.54 1.50 -0.14
C ARG A 83 -8.62 1.71 1.05
N SER A 84 -7.50 2.41 0.89
CA SER A 84 -6.59 2.70 1.99
C SER A 84 -7.15 3.73 2.97
N CYS A 85 -8.16 4.50 2.56
CA CYS A 85 -8.81 5.50 3.39
C CYS A 85 -10.18 5.08 3.94
N THR A 86 -10.77 3.97 3.46
CA THR A 86 -12.16 3.57 3.81
C THR A 86 -12.41 2.11 4.10
N GLY A 87 -11.46 1.21 3.82
CA GLY A 87 -11.60 -0.17 4.23
C GLY A 87 -11.44 -0.30 5.74
N GLU A 88 -12.31 -1.07 6.38
CA GLU A 88 -11.89 -1.84 7.53
C GLU A 88 -10.71 -2.70 7.03
N LEU A 89 -9.49 -2.42 7.51
CA LEU A 89 -8.27 -3.11 7.08
C LEU A 89 -8.43 -4.65 7.12
N SER A 90 -9.34 -5.15 7.94
CA SER A 90 -9.79 -6.55 8.05
C SER A 90 -10.37 -7.15 6.77
N GLU A 91 -11.02 -6.39 5.89
CA GLU A 91 -11.70 -6.92 4.70
C GLU A 91 -10.82 -6.93 3.43
N GLN A 92 -9.61 -6.35 3.50
CA GLN A 92 -8.69 -6.30 2.37
C GLN A 92 -7.79 -7.54 2.34
N ASN A 93 -7.24 -7.87 1.16
CA ASN A 93 -6.30 -8.99 1.04
C ASN A 93 -5.00 -8.74 1.79
N ASP A 94 -4.24 -9.81 2.02
CA ASP A 94 -3.06 -9.78 2.87
C ASP A 94 -1.99 -8.84 2.33
N LEU A 95 -1.71 -8.90 1.02
CA LEU A 95 -0.73 -8.03 0.36
C LEU A 95 -1.09 -6.56 0.51
N PHE A 96 -2.38 -6.21 0.41
CA PHE A 96 -2.85 -4.84 0.61
C PHE A 96 -2.61 -4.38 2.05
N ARG A 97 -2.99 -5.22 3.01
CA ARG A 97 -2.80 -4.95 4.45
C ARG A 97 -1.32 -4.78 4.80
N LEU A 98 -0.46 -5.58 4.18
CA LEU A 98 1.00 -5.45 4.33
C LEU A 98 1.49 -4.13 3.75
N THR A 99 1.10 -3.82 2.52
CA THR A 99 1.50 -2.58 1.83
C THR A 99 1.09 -1.36 2.65
N TYR A 100 -0.13 -1.37 3.19
CA TYR A 100 -0.61 -0.31 4.09
C TYR A 100 0.25 -0.18 5.35
N ALA A 101 0.59 -1.29 6.00
CA ALA A 101 1.45 -1.29 7.18
C ALA A 101 2.85 -0.70 6.87
N LEU A 102 3.44 -1.07 5.72
CA LEU A 102 4.75 -0.58 5.29
C LEU A 102 4.74 0.91 4.98
N GLU A 103 3.71 1.41 4.28
CA GLU A 103 3.57 2.84 4.00
C GLU A 103 3.32 3.64 5.29
N THR A 104 2.49 3.12 6.21
CA THR A 104 2.29 3.74 7.53
C THR A 104 3.59 3.78 8.33
N ALA A 105 4.41 2.73 8.27
CA ALA A 105 5.70 2.71 8.93
C ALA A 105 6.66 3.78 8.35
N LYS A 106 6.67 3.96 7.02
CA LYS A 106 7.46 5.01 6.37
C LYS A 106 7.04 6.41 6.83
N ASP A 107 5.74 6.66 6.96
CA ASP A 107 5.21 7.92 7.51
C ASP A 107 5.63 8.12 8.98
N MET A 108 5.81 7.03 9.73
CA MET A 108 6.41 7.03 11.07
C MET A 108 7.95 7.05 11.07
N HIS A 109 8.56 7.41 9.94
CA HIS A 109 10.01 7.50 9.74
C HIS A 109 10.80 6.18 9.87
N TRP A 110 10.16 5.04 9.59
CA TRP A 110 10.87 3.77 9.44
C TRP A 110 11.54 3.68 8.07
N ASN A 111 12.76 3.14 8.04
CA ASN A 111 13.47 2.86 6.79
C ASN A 111 13.00 1.51 6.22
N TYR A 112 12.16 1.56 5.19
CA TYR A 112 11.74 0.37 4.45
C TYR A 112 12.60 0.13 3.21
N ARG A 113 13.15 -1.09 3.06
CA ARG A 113 13.90 -1.52 1.86
C ARG A 113 13.57 -2.95 1.44
N LEU A 114 13.48 -3.15 0.12
CA LEU A 114 13.49 -4.47 -0.51
C LEU A 114 14.91 -4.83 -0.92
N LEU A 115 15.44 -5.89 -0.33
CA LEU A 115 16.80 -6.36 -0.57
C LEU A 115 16.79 -7.47 -1.62
N SER A 116 17.74 -7.41 -2.55
CA SER A 116 18.07 -8.55 -3.42
C SER A 116 18.74 -9.68 -2.62
N ASP A 117 18.85 -10.88 -3.18
CA ASP A 117 19.47 -12.03 -2.48
C ASP A 117 20.91 -11.75 -2.00
N ARG A 118 21.66 -10.95 -2.79
CA ARG A 118 23.03 -10.51 -2.46
C ARG A 118 23.09 -9.50 -1.33
N GLU A 119 22.07 -8.64 -1.21
CA GLU A 119 21.92 -7.68 -0.12
C GLU A 119 21.32 -8.33 1.13
N TRP A 120 20.56 -9.42 0.94
CA TRP A 120 19.99 -10.20 2.02
C TRP A 120 21.05 -11.07 2.72
N SER A 121 21.93 -11.72 1.96
CA SER A 121 22.92 -12.64 2.53
C SER A 121 24.23 -12.68 1.73
N GLY A 122 25.28 -13.23 2.34
CA GLY A 122 26.60 -13.35 1.72
C GLY A 122 27.46 -12.10 1.88
N ARG A 123 28.45 -11.94 1.01
CA ARG A 123 29.51 -10.93 1.14
C ARG A 123 29.01 -9.48 1.07
N ASN A 124 27.89 -9.25 0.39
CA ASN A 124 27.30 -7.92 0.17
C ASN A 124 26.07 -7.69 1.06
N ALA A 125 25.88 -8.52 2.10
CA ALA A 125 24.76 -8.40 3.00
C ALA A 125 24.74 -7.01 3.66
N VAL A 126 23.56 -6.41 3.70
CA VAL A 126 23.38 -5.09 4.32
C VAL A 126 23.64 -5.22 5.83
N ALA A 127 24.59 -4.43 6.32
CA ALA A 127 24.85 -4.30 7.75
C ALA A 127 23.65 -3.60 8.42
N LEU A 128 23.02 -4.30 9.36
CA LEU A 128 21.88 -3.79 10.12
C LEU A 128 22.36 -3.07 11.37
N SER A 129 21.77 -1.91 11.67
CA SER A 129 22.05 -1.16 12.89
C SER A 129 20.88 -1.28 13.85
N ALA A 130 21.12 -1.81 15.05
CA ALA A 130 20.10 -1.98 16.07
C ALA A 130 19.47 -0.64 16.53
N GLY A 131 20.18 0.48 16.39
CA GLY A 131 19.70 1.81 16.76
C GLY A 131 18.83 2.50 15.71
N VAL A 132 18.64 1.90 14.53
CA VAL A 132 17.87 2.49 13.43
C VAL A 132 16.59 1.69 13.22
N ASN A 133 15.44 2.38 13.18
CA ASN A 133 14.15 1.78 12.83
C ASN A 133 14.15 1.35 11.36
N GLY A 134 14.21 0.04 11.13
CA GLY A 134 14.37 -0.53 9.79
C GLY A 134 13.44 -1.72 9.57
N ILE A 135 12.86 -1.78 8.37
CA ILE A 135 12.08 -2.90 7.86
C ILE A 135 12.72 -3.34 6.54
N TYR A 136 13.28 -4.55 6.52
CA TYR A 136 13.92 -5.09 5.33
C TYR A 136 13.20 -6.38 4.91
N LEU A 137 12.77 -6.47 3.66
CA LEU A 137 12.15 -7.67 3.10
C LEU A 137 13.03 -8.26 2.00
N SER A 138 13.07 -9.59 1.90
CA SER A 138 13.72 -10.27 0.78
C SER A 138 12.84 -10.17 -0.46
N ARG A 139 13.40 -9.68 -1.57
CA ARG A 139 12.66 -9.55 -2.84
C ARG A 139 12.23 -10.91 -3.38
N ALA A 140 13.15 -11.87 -3.45
CA ALA A 140 12.85 -13.20 -3.98
C ALA A 140 11.76 -13.92 -3.17
N ASN A 141 11.75 -13.72 -1.85
CA ASN A 141 10.71 -14.27 -0.99
C ASN A 141 9.38 -13.52 -1.15
N LEU A 142 9.39 -12.19 -1.33
CA LEU A 142 8.18 -11.42 -1.63
C LEU A 142 7.51 -11.86 -2.93
N ASP A 143 8.30 -12.16 -3.96
CA ASP A 143 7.81 -12.57 -5.29
C ASP A 143 7.02 -13.89 -5.25
N VAL A 144 7.25 -14.74 -4.24
CA VAL A 144 6.57 -16.05 -4.08
C VAL A 144 5.66 -16.11 -2.85
N ALA A 145 5.55 -15.02 -2.08
CA ALA A 145 4.80 -15.00 -0.82
C ALA A 145 3.28 -14.95 -1.00
N PHE A 146 2.80 -14.50 -2.16
CA PHE A 146 1.39 -14.24 -2.42
C PHE A 146 0.90 -14.95 -3.68
N ASP A 147 -0.38 -15.30 -3.68
CA ASP A 147 -1.08 -15.71 -4.89
C ASP A 147 -1.54 -14.51 -5.73
N ASP A 148 -2.11 -14.77 -6.91
CA ASP A 148 -2.62 -13.74 -7.81
C ASP A 148 -3.77 -12.90 -7.22
N SER A 149 -4.42 -13.38 -6.15
CA SER A 149 -5.47 -12.66 -5.42
C SER A 149 -4.92 -11.78 -4.29
N GLY A 150 -3.62 -11.85 -4.02
CA GLY A 150 -2.93 -11.13 -2.95
C GLY A 150 -3.11 -11.77 -1.58
N ARG A 151 -3.50 -13.04 -1.50
CA ARG A 151 -3.50 -13.83 -0.25
C ARG A 151 -2.12 -14.41 -0.01
N GLN A 152 -1.70 -14.44 1.24
CA GLN A 152 -0.41 -15.02 1.58
C GLN A 152 -0.45 -16.55 1.43
N ILE A 153 0.50 -17.10 0.67
CA ILE A 153 0.69 -18.54 0.48
C ILE A 153 2.02 -19.04 1.07
N ASN A 154 3.02 -18.17 1.21
CA ASN A 154 4.28 -18.49 1.88
C ASN A 154 4.64 -17.42 2.93
N PRO A 155 5.29 -17.80 4.05
CA PRO A 155 5.77 -16.84 5.03
C PRO A 155 6.75 -15.84 4.43
N LEU A 156 6.67 -14.60 4.92
CA LEU A 156 7.54 -13.52 4.49
C LEU A 156 8.72 -13.35 5.45
N THR A 157 9.93 -13.58 4.98
CA THR A 157 11.13 -13.32 5.78
C THR A 157 11.42 -11.82 5.79
N ALA A 158 11.43 -11.25 6.99
CA ALA A 158 11.72 -9.86 7.28
C ALA A 158 12.92 -9.73 8.21
N ARG A 159 13.64 -8.61 8.12
CA ARG A 159 14.57 -8.17 9.16
C ARG A 159 14.07 -6.87 9.77
N LEU A 160 13.93 -6.84 11.09
CA LEU A 160 13.39 -5.71 11.84
C LEU A 160 14.42 -5.20 12.86
N THR A 161 14.72 -3.90 12.81
CA THR A 161 15.67 -3.23 13.72
C THR A 161 15.05 -2.02 14.41
N GLY A 162 15.68 -1.54 15.49
CA GLY A 162 15.18 -0.40 16.26
C GLY A 162 14.05 -0.79 17.20
N ASN A 163 12.98 0.02 17.22
CA ASN A 163 11.80 -0.20 18.06
C ASN A 163 10.89 -1.30 17.49
N VAL A 164 11.38 -2.54 17.48
CA VAL A 164 10.67 -3.68 16.87
C VAL A 164 9.28 -3.89 17.48
N GLU A 165 9.13 -3.70 18.79
CA GLU A 165 7.82 -3.80 19.46
C GLU A 165 6.80 -2.81 18.86
N GLY A 166 7.23 -1.60 18.51
CA GLY A 166 6.39 -0.58 17.88
C GLY A 166 5.86 -1.00 16.51
N VAL A 167 6.74 -1.51 15.63
CA VAL A 167 6.30 -1.98 14.29
C VAL A 167 5.47 -3.26 14.39
N MET A 168 5.75 -4.14 15.35
CA MET A 168 4.91 -5.31 15.60
C MET A 168 3.47 -4.93 15.97
N LYS A 169 3.27 -3.89 16.78
CA LYS A 169 1.92 -3.37 17.07
C LYS A 169 1.22 -2.84 15.82
N LEU A 170 1.95 -2.19 14.91
CA LEU A 170 1.42 -1.74 13.62
C LEU A 170 1.04 -2.91 12.72
N PHE A 171 1.91 -3.92 12.57
CA PHE A 171 1.59 -5.13 11.83
C PHE A 171 0.35 -5.82 12.40
N ASN A 172 0.26 -5.98 13.73
CA ASN A 172 -0.89 -6.59 14.39
C ASN A 172 -2.21 -5.86 14.10
N ARG A 173 -2.20 -4.51 14.03
CA ARG A 173 -3.38 -3.70 13.66
C ARG A 173 -3.79 -3.90 12.21
N CYS A 174 -2.83 -4.18 11.34
CA CYS A 174 -3.08 -4.57 9.96
C CYS A 174 -3.34 -6.08 9.84
N GLY A 175 -3.45 -6.79 10.98
CA GLY A 175 -3.53 -8.24 11.16
C GLY A 175 -2.48 -9.03 10.40
N TRP A 176 -1.25 -8.55 10.48
CA TRP A 176 -0.02 -9.27 10.26
C TRP A 176 0.63 -9.59 11.60
N GLN A 177 1.27 -10.74 11.70
CA GLN A 177 2.01 -11.19 12.86
C GLN A 177 3.47 -11.36 12.46
N ALA A 178 4.38 -10.85 13.30
CA ALA A 178 5.81 -11.03 13.13
C ALA A 178 6.31 -11.94 14.23
N GLU A 179 6.88 -13.09 13.86
CA GLU A 179 7.44 -14.06 14.80
C GLU A 179 8.94 -14.12 14.63
N PRO A 180 9.73 -14.02 15.71
CA PRO A 180 11.18 -14.11 15.60
C PRO A 180 11.58 -15.51 15.14
N GLU A 181 12.44 -15.61 14.13
CA GLU A 181 13.00 -16.90 13.73
C GLU A 181 14.02 -17.35 14.80
N SER A 182 13.76 -18.51 15.40
CA SER A 182 14.56 -19.00 16.53
C SER A 182 15.91 -19.55 16.04
N GLY A 183 16.97 -18.78 16.24
CA GLY A 183 18.36 -19.19 16.03
C GLY A 183 19.34 -18.09 16.45
N ALA A 184 20.37 -18.43 17.25
CA ALA A 184 21.36 -17.48 17.75
C ALA A 184 22.16 -16.74 16.64
N SER A 185 22.09 -17.24 15.40
CA SER A 185 22.80 -16.75 14.22
C SER A 185 22.01 -15.78 13.33
N LEU A 186 20.72 -15.52 13.63
CA LEU A 186 19.85 -14.65 12.84
C LEU A 186 19.26 -13.50 13.68
N PRO A 187 20.11 -12.63 14.28
CA PRO A 187 19.61 -11.47 15.00
C PRO A 187 18.80 -10.61 14.02
N HIS A 188 17.64 -10.12 14.49
CA HIS A 188 16.70 -9.29 13.73
C HIS A 188 15.84 -10.00 12.69
N GLN A 189 15.91 -11.32 12.51
CA GLN A 189 15.09 -12.01 11.51
C GLN A 189 13.72 -12.43 12.07
N TYR A 190 12.68 -12.15 11.29
CA TYR A 190 11.28 -12.42 11.62
C TYR A 190 10.57 -13.08 10.43
N SER A 191 9.66 -13.98 10.73
CA SER A 191 8.66 -14.49 9.80
C SER A 191 7.38 -13.68 9.94
N LEU A 192 6.97 -13.03 8.85
CA LEU A 192 5.72 -12.29 8.76
C LEU A 192 4.63 -13.20 8.20
N MET A 193 3.53 -13.30 8.94
CA MET A 193 2.36 -14.10 8.59
C MET A 193 1.08 -13.26 8.67
N ALA A 194 0.23 -13.33 7.66
CA ALA A 194 -1.09 -12.76 7.69
C ALA A 194 -1.95 -13.56 8.66
N ARG A 195 -2.66 -12.87 9.55
CA ARG A 195 -3.68 -13.50 10.38
C ARG A 195 -4.84 -13.84 9.47
N GLN A 196 -5.02 -15.13 9.20
CA GLN A 196 -6.25 -15.61 8.59
C GLN A 196 -7.40 -15.21 9.50
N GLY A 197 -8.38 -14.48 8.94
CA GLY A 197 -9.63 -14.26 9.63
C GLY A 197 -10.15 -15.63 10.06
N VAL A 198 -10.44 -15.79 11.35
CA VAL A 198 -11.12 -16.99 11.84
C VAL A 198 -12.32 -17.19 10.92
N PRO A 199 -12.46 -18.34 10.22
CA PRO A 199 -13.66 -18.58 9.46
C PRO A 199 -14.79 -18.46 10.49
N GLY A 200 -15.69 -17.51 10.25
CA GLY A 200 -16.87 -17.34 11.11
C GLY A 200 -17.42 -18.73 11.35
N LYS A 201 -17.53 -19.11 12.63
CA LYS A 201 -18.20 -20.35 13.02
C LYS A 201 -19.55 -20.32 12.30
N GLY A 202 -19.69 -21.15 11.28
CA GLY A 202 -20.99 -21.56 10.80
C GLY A 202 -21.63 -22.33 11.94
N ASP A 203 -22.59 -21.67 12.57
CA ASP A 203 -23.98 -22.11 12.78
C ASP A 203 -24.60 -21.31 13.94
#